data_AF-A0A0M3JGE6-F1
#
_entry.id   AF-A0A0M3JGE6-F1
#
_cell.length_a   1.000
_cell.length_b   1.000
_cell.length_c   1.000
_cell.angle_alpha   90.00
_cell.angle_beta   90.00
_cell.angle_gamma   90.00
#
_symmetry.space_group_name_H-M   'P 1'
#
loop_
_entity.id
_entity.type
_entity.pdbx_description
1 polymer ?
#
loop_
_entity_poly.entity_id
_entity_poly.type
_entity_poly.pdbx_seq_one_letter_code
_entity_poly.pdbx_strand_id
1 'polypeptide(L)'
;MLSLASSQTKLSGANTGSQNHAVIGTNTQATYHVYPQRRPIAFSRNDKTLLMQMKQAVHDNLNPFLGICFNEKEELLVFWKFCARYQ
;
A
#
# COMPACT_ATOMS: atom_id res chain seq x y z
N MET A 1 -22.30 30.65 -11.34
CA MET A 1 -23.30 29.62 -11.69
C MET A 1 -22.53 28.41 -12.21
N LEU A 2 -22.31 27.40 -11.37
CA LEU A 2 -21.67 26.14 -11.73
C LEU A 2 -22.54 25.01 -11.16
N SER A 3 -22.79 24.02 -12.00
CA SER A 3 -23.87 23.05 -11.94
C SER A 3 -23.87 22.18 -10.68
N LEU A 4 -25.03 22.18 -9.98
CA LEU A 4 -25.45 21.22 -8.97
C LEU A 4 -25.94 19.94 -9.65
N ALA A 5 -25.04 19.02 -10.00
CA ALA A 5 -25.38 17.62 -10.30
C ALA A 5 -24.14 16.73 -10.28
N SER A 6 -23.64 16.41 -9.08
CA SER A 6 -22.90 15.17 -8.86
C SER A 6 -23.24 14.69 -7.46
N SER A 7 -24.26 13.84 -7.39
CA SER A 7 -24.68 13.17 -6.18
C SER A 7 -23.56 12.25 -5.72
N GLN A 8 -23.17 12.41 -4.45
CA GLN A 8 -22.29 11.55 -3.67
C GLN A 8 -20.78 11.74 -3.88
N THR A 9 -20.23 12.78 -3.25
CA THR A 9 -18.96 12.60 -2.55
C THR A 9 -19.15 13.12 -1.14
N LYS A 10 -19.72 12.28 -0.27
CA LYS A 10 -19.66 12.50 1.17
C LYS A 10 -18.19 12.44 1.55
N LEU A 11 -17.58 13.61 1.73
CA LEU A 11 -16.31 13.78 2.44
C LEU A 11 -16.57 13.48 3.92
N SER A 12 -16.75 12.21 4.26
CA SER A 12 -16.68 11.77 5.65
C SER A 12 -15.21 11.71 6.04
N GLY A 13 -14.84 12.59 6.97
CA GLY A 13 -13.48 12.74 7.44
C GLY A 13 -12.91 11.41 7.96
N ALA A 14 -11.72 11.07 7.45
CA ALA A 14 -10.90 10.00 7.99
C ALA A 14 -9.60 10.61 8.52
N ASN A 15 -9.69 11.23 9.70
CA ASN A 15 -8.53 11.44 10.57
C ASN A 15 -8.19 10.11 11.27
N THR A 16 -7.76 9.12 10.51
CA THR A 16 -7.19 7.86 11.02
C THR A 16 -5.79 7.70 10.43
N GLY A 17 -4.85 8.46 11.00
CA GLY A 17 -3.41 8.23 10.97
C GLY A 17 -2.78 8.08 9.59
N SER A 18 -2.65 9.18 8.83
CA SER A 18 -1.70 9.39 7.71
C SER A 18 -1.17 8.13 7.00
N GLN A 19 -2.06 7.22 6.60
CA GLN A 19 -1.64 6.06 5.82
C GLN A 19 -1.52 6.53 4.39
N ASN A 20 -0.33 6.44 3.82
CA ASN A 20 -0.12 6.97 2.49
C ASN A 20 -0.82 6.05 1.47
N HIS A 21 -1.69 6.64 0.64
CA HIS A 21 -2.45 5.92 -0.38
C HIS A 21 -1.84 6.11 -1.76
N ALA A 22 -1.83 5.04 -2.55
CA ALA A 22 -1.39 5.05 -3.95
C ALA A 22 -2.35 4.21 -4.80
N VAL A 23 -2.44 4.53 -6.09
CA VAL A 23 -3.12 3.68 -7.08
C VAL A 23 -2.04 2.99 -7.92
N ILE A 24 -2.06 1.66 -7.92
CA ILE A 24 -1.12 0.83 -8.67
C ILE A 24 -1.86 0.22 -9.87
N GLY A 25 -1.33 0.45 -11.07
CA GLY A 25 -1.95 0.00 -12.32
C GLY A 25 -3.23 0.78 -12.62
N THR A 26 -4.25 0.08 -13.13
CA THR A 26 -5.50 0.73 -13.58
C THR A 26 -6.49 1.02 -12.46
N ASN A 27 -6.60 0.16 -11.44
CA ASN A 27 -7.64 0.29 -10.40
C ASN A 27 -7.26 -0.27 -9.02
N THR A 28 -6.00 -0.65 -8.77
CA THR A 28 -5.63 -1.24 -7.47
C THR A 28 -5.26 -0.15 -6.48
N GLN A 29 -6.14 0.12 -5.52
CA GLN A 29 -5.81 0.98 -4.39
C GLN A 29 -4.86 0.24 -3.44
N ALA A 30 -3.77 0.90 -3.09
CA ALA A 30 -2.74 0.39 -2.22
C ALA A 30 -2.45 1.39 -1.10
N THR A 31 -2.09 0.86 0.06
CA THR A 31 -1.46 1.62 1.13
C THR A 31 0.03 1.33 1.10
N TYR A 32 0.86 2.36 1.27
CA TYR A 32 2.30 2.18 1.36
C TYR A 32 2.89 2.76 2.64
N HIS A 33 3.93 2.10 3.13
CA HIS A 33 4.77 2.57 4.21
C HIS A 33 6.16 2.91 3.67
N VAL A 34 6.68 4.06 4.08
CA VAL A 34 8.01 4.53 3.71
C VAL A 34 8.94 4.31 4.90
N TYR A 35 10.07 3.67 4.65
CA TYR A 35 11.13 3.49 5.63
C TYR A 35 12.45 4.07 5.09
N PRO A 36 13.18 4.88 5.87
CA PRO A 36 14.46 5.40 5.45
C PRO A 36 15.49 4.26 5.36
N GLN A 37 16.26 4.23 4.28
CA GLN A 37 17.22 3.19 3.99
C GLN A 37 18.64 3.74 4.06
N ARG A 38 19.37 3.39 5.12
CA ARG A 38 20.75 3.87 5.34
C ARG A 38 21.84 3.15 4.54
N ARG A 39 21.54 1.96 4.03
CA ARG A 39 22.47 1.11 3.28
C ARG A 39 21.74 0.35 2.19
N PRO A 40 22.36 0.06 1.04
CA PRO A 40 21.77 -0.79 0.01
C PRO A 40 21.29 -2.12 0.61
N ILE A 41 20.01 -2.45 0.37
CA ILE A 41 19.40 -3.70 0.80
C ILE A 41 19.64 -4.72 -0.31
N ALA A 42 20.16 -5.87 0.07
CA ALA A 42 20.32 -7.02 -0.81
C ALA A 42 19.55 -8.20 -0.21
N PHE A 43 18.67 -8.81 -1.00
CA PHE A 43 17.90 -9.97 -0.58
C PHE A 43 18.59 -11.26 -1.03
N SER A 44 18.78 -12.18 -0.09
CA SER A 44 19.24 -13.53 -0.38
C SER A 44 18.16 -14.34 -1.11
N ARG A 45 18.52 -15.55 -1.57
CA ARG A 45 17.54 -16.46 -2.19
C ARG A 45 16.40 -16.81 -1.24
N ASN A 46 16.72 -17.04 0.03
CA ASN A 46 15.73 -17.42 1.05
C ASN A 46 14.76 -16.28 1.32
N ASP A 47 15.26 -15.04 1.39
CA ASP A 47 14.40 -13.87 1.61
C ASP A 47 13.45 -13.65 0.43
N LYS A 48 13.93 -13.84 -0.80
CA LYS A 48 13.08 -13.78 -2.00
C LYS A 48 11.99 -14.86 -1.97
N THR A 49 12.32 -16.07 -1.54
CA THR A 49 11.33 -17.14 -1.36
C THR A 49 10.30 -16.78 -0.31
N LEU A 50 10.72 -16.20 0.82
CA LEU A 50 9.81 -15.74 1.86
C LEU A 50 8.88 -14.62 1.38
N LEU A 51 9.41 -13.63 0.66
CA LEU A 51 8.60 -12.56 0.05
C LEU A 51 7.59 -13.12 -0.95
N MET A 52 7.95 -14.18 -1.68
CA MET A 52 7.03 -14.87 -2.58
C MET A 52 5.93 -15.61 -1.82
N GLN A 53 6.26 -16.31 -0.73
CA GLN A 53 5.27 -16.94 0.15
C GLN A 53 4.33 -15.91 0.78
N MET A 54 4.86 -14.77 1.20
CA MET A 54 4.09 -13.66 1.75
C MET A 54 3.12 -13.05 0.72
N LYS A 55 3.52 -13.00 -0.55
CA LYS A 55 2.61 -12.60 -1.65
C LYS A 55 1.49 -13.61 -1.90
N GLN A 56 1.72 -14.88 -1.60
CA GLN A 56 0.72 -15.96 -1.73
C GLN A 56 -0.16 -16.11 -0.49
N ALA A 57 0.26 -15.57 0.66
CA ALA A 57 -0.49 -15.59 1.91
C ALA A 57 -1.69 -14.65 1.85
N VAL A 58 -2.80 -15.14 1.29
CA VAL A 58 -4.09 -14.43 1.22
C VAL A 58 -5.03 -15.05 2.25
N HIS A 59 -5.54 -14.22 3.16
CA HIS A 59 -6.47 -14.62 4.21
C HIS A 59 -7.43 -13.47 4.49
N ASP A 60 -8.67 -13.77 4.88
CA ASP A 60 -9.73 -12.76 5.07
C ASP A 60 -9.37 -11.67 6.10
N ASN A 61 -8.60 -12.05 7.12
CA ASN A 61 -8.15 -11.13 8.18
C ASN A 61 -6.81 -10.43 7.90
N LEU A 62 -6.12 -10.76 6.81
CA LEU A 62 -4.81 -10.21 6.46
C LEU A 62 -4.92 -9.34 5.21
N ASN A 63 -4.29 -8.17 5.25
CA ASN A 63 -4.20 -7.33 4.06
C ASN A 63 -3.23 -7.99 3.05
N PRO A 64 -3.65 -8.22 1.80
CA PRO A 64 -2.76 -8.79 0.80
C PRO A 64 -1.49 -7.97 0.58
N PHE A 65 -0.34 -8.63 0.62
CA PHE A 65 0.95 -8.02 0.30
C PHE A 65 1.09 -7.86 -1.23
N LEU A 66 1.39 -6.63 -1.67
CA LEU A 66 1.55 -6.33 -3.10
C LEU A 66 3.01 -6.41 -3.55
N GLY A 67 3.92 -5.90 -2.71
CA GLY A 67 5.34 -5.88 -3.01
C GLY A 67 6.12 -4.85 -2.20
N ILE A 68 7.42 -4.76 -2.51
CA ILE A 68 8.33 -3.75 -1.99
C ILE A 68 9.08 -3.08 -3.13
N CYS A 69 9.39 -1.80 -2.98
CA CYS A 69 10.40 -1.09 -3.77
C CYS A 69 11.52 -0.66 -2.82
N PHE A 70 12.77 -0.84 -3.19
CA PHE A 70 13.93 -0.58 -2.33
C PHE A 70 15.12 -0.17 -3.19
N ASN A 71 16.13 0.45 -2.57
CA ASN A 71 17.32 1.00 -3.24
C ASN A 71 17.06 2.18 -4.19
N GLU A 72 15.82 2.65 -4.34
CA GLU A 72 15.51 3.89 -5.04
C GLU A 72 15.45 5.04 -4.03
N LYS A 73 16.29 6.06 -4.21
CA LYS A 73 16.29 7.31 -3.40
C LYS A 73 16.50 7.12 -1.89
N GLU A 74 17.23 6.09 -1.47
CA GLU A 74 17.47 5.81 -0.04
C GLU A 74 16.19 5.53 0.76
N GLU A 75 15.16 4.97 0.10
CA GLU A 75 13.90 4.61 0.73
C GLU A 75 13.50 3.15 0.43
N LEU A 76 12.85 2.53 1.41
CA LEU A 76 12.13 1.28 1.28
C LEU A 76 10.64 1.58 1.33
N LEU A 77 9.93 1.26 0.25
CA LEU A 77 8.49 1.35 0.14
C LEU A 77 7.90 -0.04 0.26
N VAL A 78 6.95 -0.21 1.18
CA VAL A 78 6.22 -1.48 1.38
C VAL A 78 4.75 -1.27 1.04
N PHE A 79 4.24 -2.03 0.06
CA PHE A 79 2.89 -1.89 -0.47
C PHE A 79 1.96 -3.01 -0.01
N TRP A 80 0.79 -2.60 0.43
CA TRP A 80 -0.31 -3.47 0.83
C TRP A 80 -1.57 -3.09 0.06
N LYS A 81 -2.46 -4.05 -0.21
CA LYS A 81 -3.76 -3.74 -0.76
C LYS A 81 -4.53 -2.89 0.25
N PHE A 82 -5.08 -1.77 -0.21
CA PHE A 82 -5.93 -0.94 0.62
C PHE A 82 -7.19 -1.73 1.01
N CYS A 83 -7.53 -1.70 2.30
CA CYS A 83 -8.72 -2.31 2.82
C CYS A 83 -9.40 -1.31 3.76
N ALA A 84 -10.52 -0.76 3.31
CA ALA A 84 -11.36 0.07 4.15
C ALA A 84 -12.07 -0.85 5.15
N ARG A 85 -11.54 -0.94 6.37
CA ARG A 85 -12.25 -1.60 7.47
C ARG A 85 -13.25 -0.58 8.00
N TYR A 86 -14.54 -0.90 7.89
CA TYR A 86 -15.59 -0.11 8.52
C TYR A 86 -15.33 -0.11 10.03
N GLN A 87 -15.14 1.09 10.57
CA GLN A 87 -15.10 1.34 12.02
C GLN A 87 -16.47 1.83 12.47
#